data_AF-A0A6S6SGQ4-F1
#
_entry.id   AF-A0A6S6SGQ4-F1
#
_cell.length_a   1.000
_cell.length_b   1.000
_cell.length_c   1.000
_cell.angle_alpha   90.00
_cell.angle_beta   90.00
_cell.angle_gamma   90.00
#
_symmetry.space_group_name_H-M   'P 1'
#
loop_
_entity.id
_entity.type
_entity.pdbx_description
1 polymer ?
#
loop_
_entity_poly.entity_id
_entity_poly.type
_entity_poly.pdbx_seq_one_letter_code
_entity_poly.pdbx_strand_id
1 'polypeptide(L)'
;MLNYRIHGELNSDMLPLVVQHGLFGSLDNWNTFAAKQKTERPVIAIDMRNHGDSPHVKGMSYSKMADDVLEVLDHLELPVVDLMGHSMGGKVAMLLALNHPQ
;
A
#
# COMPACT_ATOMS: atom_id res chain seq x y z
N MET A 1 12.66 2.04 -2.41
CA MET A 1 11.62 1.31 -1.67
C MET A 1 10.93 2.16 -0.60
N LEU A 2 9.60 2.07 -0.52
CA LEU A 2 8.77 2.72 0.49
C LEU A 2 8.86 1.99 1.84
N ASN A 3 8.61 2.72 2.92
CA ASN A 3 8.35 2.15 4.24
C ASN A 3 6.96 1.51 4.27
N TYR A 4 6.86 0.34 4.90
CA TYR A 4 5.61 -0.40 5.04
C TYR A 4 5.56 -1.19 6.34
N ARG A 5 4.33 -1.55 6.75
CA ARG A 5 4.04 -2.38 7.90
C ARG A 5 3.09 -3.50 7.51
N ILE A 6 3.42 -4.72 7.91
CA ILE A 6 2.58 -5.90 7.70
C ILE A 6 1.86 -6.23 9.00
N HIS A 7 0.55 -6.45 8.91
CA HIS A 7 -0.29 -6.99 9.97
C HIS A 7 -0.83 -8.35 9.51
N GLY A 8 -0.62 -9.41 10.30
CA GLY A 8 -0.95 -10.78 9.92
C GLY A 8 0.20 -11.52 9.21
N GLU A 9 -0.05 -12.72 8.70
CA GLU A 9 0.96 -13.55 8.02
C GLU A 9 0.72 -13.62 6.51
N LEU A 10 1.70 -13.23 5.70
CA LEU A 10 1.58 -13.20 4.23
C LEU A 10 1.37 -14.57 3.57
N ASN A 11 1.59 -15.67 4.30
CA ASN A 11 1.42 -17.04 3.84
C ASN A 11 -0.01 -17.58 4.02
N SER A 12 -0.97 -16.74 4.39
CA SER A 12 -2.36 -17.17 4.57
C SER A 12 -3.07 -17.42 3.24
N ASP A 13 -4.18 -18.16 3.28
CA ASP A 13 -5.01 -18.48 2.10
C ASP A 13 -5.74 -17.25 1.51
N MET A 14 -5.59 -16.08 2.13
CA MET A 14 -6.27 -14.83 1.76
C MET A 14 -5.29 -13.87 1.09
N LEU A 15 -5.70 -13.28 -0.03
CA LEU A 15 -4.90 -12.24 -0.69
C LEU A 15 -4.61 -11.09 0.28
N PRO A 16 -3.36 -10.59 0.37
CA PRO A 16 -3.04 -9.42 1.16
C PRO A 16 -3.86 -8.19 0.71
N LEU A 17 -4.25 -7.34 1.65
CA LEU A 17 -4.83 -6.04 1.39
C LEU A 17 -3.76 -4.97 1.54
N VAL A 18 -3.46 -4.26 0.47
CA VAL A 18 -2.50 -3.14 0.48
C VAL A 18 -3.27 -1.84 0.67
N VAL A 19 -2.97 -1.13 1.76
CA VAL A 19 -3.68 0.10 2.17
C VAL A 19 -2.80 1.34 2.00
N GLN A 20 -3.33 2.34 1.30
CA GLN A 20 -2.62 3.56 0.90
C GLN A 20 -3.32 4.80 1.50
N HIS A 21 -2.58 5.58 2.29
CA HIS A 21 -3.12 6.78 2.94
C HIS A 21 -3.34 7.96 1.95
N GLY A 22 -4.04 8.99 2.43
CA GLY A 22 -4.24 10.25 1.69
C GLY A 22 -3.09 11.24 1.85
N LEU A 23 -3.12 12.36 1.13
CA LEU A 23 -2.13 13.44 1.28
C LEU A 23 -2.07 13.89 2.76
N PHE A 24 -0.86 14.16 3.28
CA PHE A 24 -0.57 14.47 4.69
C PHE A 24 -0.88 13.32 5.68
N GLY A 25 -1.13 12.12 5.18
CA GLY A 25 -1.25 10.92 5.99
C GLY A 25 0.08 10.18 6.19
N SER A 26 -0.03 9.03 6.86
CA SER A 26 1.02 8.01 7.00
C SER A 26 0.36 6.64 7.15
N LEU A 27 1.16 5.57 7.14
CA LEU A 27 0.71 4.20 7.39
C LEU A 27 0.01 4.05 8.74
N ASP A 28 0.32 4.92 9.72
CA ASP A 28 -0.28 4.87 11.05
C ASP A 28 -1.77 5.23 11.04
N ASN A 29 -2.26 5.91 9.99
CA ASN A 29 -3.69 6.14 9.81
C ASN A 29 -4.49 4.84 9.74
N TRP A 30 -3.85 3.73 9.35
CA TRP A 30 -4.49 2.43 9.19
C TRP A 30 -4.31 1.49 10.38
N ASN A 31 -3.53 1.85 11.41
CA ASN A 31 -3.24 0.96 12.53
C ASN A 31 -4.49 0.44 13.23
N THR A 32 -5.45 1.33 13.52
CA THR A 32 -6.69 0.93 14.17
C THR A 32 -7.55 0.05 13.27
N PHE A 33 -7.55 0.30 11.95
CA PHE A 33 -8.26 -0.54 10.98
C PHE A 33 -7.63 -1.92 10.88
N ALA A 34 -6.30 -1.99 10.69
CA ALA A 34 -5.55 -3.23 10.55
C ALA A 34 -5.61 -4.07 11.82
N ALA A 35 -5.45 -3.46 13.00
CA ALA A 35 -5.53 -4.17 14.28
C ALA A 35 -6.95 -4.64 14.64
N LYS A 36 -7.99 -4.02 14.07
CA LYS A 36 -9.38 -4.42 14.28
C LYS A 36 -9.86 -5.44 13.26
N GLN A 37 -9.05 -5.79 12.25
CA GLN A 37 -9.46 -6.82 11.34
C GLN A 37 -9.50 -8.16 12.08
N LYS A 38 -10.70 -8.73 12.17
CA LYS A 38 -10.91 -10.09 12.69
C LYS A 38 -10.58 -11.15 11.65
N THR A 39 -10.34 -10.73 10.40
CA THR A 39 -9.94 -11.61 9.31
C THR A 39 -8.48 -12.01 9.48
N GLU A 40 -8.14 -13.28 9.26
CA GLU A 40 -6.75 -13.77 9.06
C GLU A 40 -6.09 -13.23 7.77
N ARG A 41 -6.69 -12.17 7.20
CA ARG A 41 -6.25 -11.51 6.00
C ARG A 41 -5.05 -10.61 6.32
N PRO A 42 -3.94 -10.72 5.59
CA PRO A 42 -2.79 -9.86 5.80
C PRO A 42 -3.11 -8.44 5.33
N VAL A 43 -2.67 -7.44 6.08
CA VAL A 43 -2.81 -6.02 5.71
C VAL A 43 -1.43 -5.40 5.63
N ILE A 44 -1.13 -4.78 4.48
CA ILE A 44 0.14 -4.10 4.21
C ILE A 44 -0.15 -2.61 4.15
N ALA A 45 0.21 -1.87 5.20
CA ALA A 45 0.08 -0.42 5.25
C ALA A 45 1.37 0.24 4.76
N ILE A 46 1.25 1.15 3.80
CA ILE A 46 2.41 1.77 3.14
C ILE A 46 2.43 3.27 3.45
N ASP A 47 3.61 3.78 3.82
CA ASP A 47 3.90 5.20 3.75
C ASP A 47 4.18 5.56 2.28
N MET A 48 3.33 6.39 1.69
CA MET A 48 3.55 6.83 0.31
C MET A 48 4.80 7.72 0.25
N ARG A 49 5.47 7.77 -0.91
CA ARG A 49 6.63 8.67 -1.13
C ARG A 49 6.39 10.07 -0.53
N ASN A 50 7.43 10.64 0.05
CA ASN A 50 7.40 11.94 0.72
C ASN A 50 6.48 12.03 1.97
N HIS A 51 6.07 10.91 2.55
CA HIS A 51 5.26 10.84 3.77
C HIS A 51 5.82 9.81 4.75
N GLY A 52 5.51 9.98 6.05
CA GLY A 52 5.96 9.07 7.10
C GLY A 52 7.46 8.85 7.07
N ASP A 53 7.89 7.59 7.15
CA ASP A 53 9.30 7.21 7.11
C ASP A 53 9.76 6.79 5.69
N SER A 54 8.91 6.98 4.68
CA SER A 54 9.29 6.71 3.29
C SER A 54 10.27 7.77 2.75
N PRO A 55 11.10 7.42 1.74
CA PRO A 55 12.06 8.35 1.17
C PRO A 55 11.43 9.66 0.68
N HIS A 56 12.13 10.76 0.95
CA HIS A 56 11.81 12.09 0.43
C HIS A 56 12.56 12.35 -0.88
N VAL A 57 11.84 12.30 -1.99
CA VAL A 57 12.35 12.33 -3.36
C VAL A 57 11.68 13.40 -4.21
N LYS A 58 12.33 13.79 -5.31
CA LYS A 58 11.76 14.75 -6.25
C LYS A 58 10.61 14.14 -7.04
N GLY A 59 9.49 14.87 -7.07
CA GLY A 59 8.31 14.55 -7.88
C GLY A 59 7.31 13.63 -7.18
N MET A 60 6.03 13.84 -7.50
CA MET A 60 4.87 13.21 -6.85
C MET A 60 3.74 12.90 -7.85
N SER A 61 4.06 12.53 -9.10
CA SER A 61 3.01 12.10 -10.02
C SER A 61 2.42 10.76 -9.58
N TYR A 62 1.13 10.54 -9.87
CA TYR A 62 0.47 9.28 -9.53
C TYR A 62 1.13 8.07 -10.19
N SER A 63 1.67 8.21 -11.40
CA SER A 63 2.45 7.14 -12.06
C SER A 63 3.63 6.71 -11.20
N LYS A 64 4.46 7.66 -10.79
CA LYS A 64 5.62 7.38 -9.94
C LYS A 64 5.23 6.80 -8.59
N MET A 65 4.11 7.23 -8.02
CA MET A 65 3.59 6.64 -6.78
C MET A 65 3.13 5.19 -6.97
N ALA A 66 2.50 4.88 -8.10
CA ALA A 66 2.13 3.51 -8.44
C ALA A 66 3.37 2.63 -8.65
N ASP A 67 4.38 3.13 -9.37
CA ASP A 67 5.66 2.43 -9.57
C ASP A 67 6.34 2.06 -8.24
N ASP A 68 6.32 2.96 -7.26
CA ASP A 68 6.87 2.67 -5.94
C ASP A 68 6.10 1.59 -5.18
N VAL A 69 4.77 1.54 -5.34
CA VAL A 69 3.95 0.50 -4.73
C VAL A 69 4.25 -0.84 -5.39
N LEU A 70 4.40 -0.89 -6.71
CA LEU A 70 4.82 -2.09 -7.43
C LEU A 70 6.19 -2.58 -6.96
N GLU A 71 7.16 -1.68 -6.75
CA GLU A 71 8.48 -2.04 -6.19
C GLU A 71 8.34 -2.74 -4.83
N VAL A 72 7.40 -2.32 -3.98
CA VAL A 72 7.11 -3.00 -2.70
C VAL A 72 6.47 -4.37 -2.92
N LEU A 73 5.53 -4.51 -3.85
CA LEU A 73 4.87 -5.79 -4.14
C LEU A 73 5.85 -6.80 -4.73
N ASP A 74 6.69 -6.36 -5.66
CA ASP A 74 7.75 -7.17 -6.26
C ASP A 74 8.76 -7.62 -5.19
N HIS A 75 9.15 -6.72 -4.30
CA HIS A 75 10.07 -7.05 -3.19
C HIS A 75 9.48 -8.08 -2.22
N LEU A 76 8.16 -8.01 -1.98
CA LEU A 76 7.45 -8.95 -1.12
C LEU A 76 7.03 -10.23 -1.85
N GLU A 77 7.35 -10.36 -3.14
CA GLU A 77 6.95 -11.48 -4.00
C GLU A 77 5.42 -11.71 -4.00
N LEU A 78 4.65 -10.62 -4.04
CA LEU A 78 3.18 -10.63 -4.02
C LEU A 78 2.62 -10.31 -5.41
N PRO A 79 2.41 -11.33 -6.26
CA PRO A 79 1.92 -11.10 -7.63
C PRO A 79 0.46 -10.63 -7.67
N VAL A 80 -0.34 -10.94 -6.64
CA VAL A 80 -1.77 -10.62 -6.58
C VAL A 80 -2.12 -10.09 -5.19
N VAL A 81 -2.79 -8.94 -5.15
CA VAL A 81 -3.24 -8.27 -3.92
C VAL A 81 -4.57 -7.56 -4.16
N ASP A 82 -5.34 -7.29 -3.10
CA ASP A 82 -6.36 -6.24 -3.18
C ASP A 82 -5.76 -4.89 -2.80
N LEU A 83 -6.30 -3.83 -3.40
CA LEU A 83 -5.89 -2.46 -3.14
C LEU A 83 -7.01 -1.68 -2.44
N MET A 84 -6.65 -0.90 -1.43
CA MET A 84 -7.52 0.09 -0.82
C MET A 84 -6.74 1.39 -0.66
N GLY A 85 -7.38 2.52 -1.01
CA GLY A 85 -6.73 3.81 -0.90
C GLY A 85 -7.69 4.94 -0.57
N HIS A 86 -7.23 5.90 0.22
CA HIS A 86 -7.97 7.12 0.53
C HIS A 86 -7.41 8.31 -0.26
N SER A 87 -8.26 9.04 -0.99
CA SER A 87 -7.90 10.27 -1.72
C SER A 87 -6.67 10.10 -2.64
N MET A 88 -5.50 10.61 -2.24
CA MET A 88 -4.23 10.40 -2.97
C MET A 88 -3.95 8.91 -3.18
N GLY A 89 -4.00 8.09 -2.12
CA GLY A 89 -3.84 6.64 -2.22
C GLY A 89 -4.95 5.99 -3.05
N GLY A 90 -6.17 6.53 -3.02
CA GLY A 90 -7.27 6.03 -3.87
C GLY A 90 -6.96 6.18 -5.36
N LYS A 91 -6.40 7.32 -5.76
CA LYS A 91 -5.98 7.56 -7.16
C LYS A 91 -4.81 6.67 -7.57
N VAL A 92 -3.89 6.39 -6.66
CA VAL A 92 -2.79 5.45 -6.90
C VAL A 92 -3.32 4.02 -7.08
N ALA A 93 -4.20 3.57 -6.18
CA ALA A 93 -4.87 2.27 -6.29
C ALA A 93 -5.65 2.11 -7.61
N MET A 94 -6.40 3.15 -8.02
CA MET A 94 -7.10 3.14 -9.31
C MET A 94 -6.13 3.05 -10.50
N LEU A 95 -5.01 3.76 -10.45
CA LEU A 95 -4.01 3.71 -11.52
C LEU A 95 -3.31 2.36 -11.60
N LEU A 96 -2.99 1.75 -10.47
CA LEU A 96 -2.47 0.39 -10.39
C LEU A 96 -3.45 -0.60 -11.01
N ALA A 97 -4.72 -0.58 -10.59
CA ALA A 97 -5.73 -1.48 -11.13
C ALA A 97 -5.97 -1.29 -12.65
N LEU A 98 -5.81 -0.06 -13.15
CA LEU A 98 -5.94 0.24 -14.59
C LEU A 98 -4.75 -0.29 -15.41
N ASN A 99 -3.53 -0.13 -14.90
CA ASN A 99 -2.31 -0.45 -15.64
C ASN A 99 -1.79 -1.87 -15.39
N HIS A 100 -2.13 -2.46 -14.24
CA HIS A 100 -1.70 -3.77 -13.75
C HIS A 100 -2.92 -4.55 -13.20
N PRO A 101 -3.85 -4.99 -14.08
CA PRO A 101 -5.11 -5.62 -13.66
C PRO A 101 -4.98 -7.12 -13.29
N GLN A 102 -3.80 -7.72 -13.42
CA GLN A 102 -3.53 -9.15 -13.21
C GLN A 102 -2.48 -9.32 -12.12
#